data_AF-A0A8H3L0J7-F1
#
_entry.id   AF-A0A8H3L0J7-F1
#
_cell.length_a   1.000
_cell.length_b   1.000
_cell.length_c   1.000
_cell.angle_alpha   90.00
_cell.angle_beta   90.00
_cell.angle_gamma   90.00
#
_symmetry.space_group_name_H-M   'P 1'
#
loop_
_entity.id
_entity.type
_entity.pdbx_description
1 polymer ?
#
loop_
_entity_poly.entity_id
_entity_poly.type
_entity_poly.pdbx_seq_one_letter_code
_entity_poly.pdbx_strand_id
1 'polypeptide(L)' 'MPPKATPLFCLVHGDPETFVFGIKYDRNMTINELKEAILNRKKNTFVNIDSANLALYQVDIDLNTQNPR' A
#
# COMPACT_ATOMS: atom_id res chain seq x y z
N MET A 1 23.19 -14.88 2.20
CA MET A 1 21.72 -15.02 2.29
C MET A 1 21.09 -13.84 1.57
N PRO A 2 20.13 -14.03 0.64
CA PRO A 2 19.42 -12.90 0.08
C PRO A 2 18.66 -12.17 1.19
N PRO A 3 18.63 -10.83 1.21
CA PRO A 3 17.92 -10.07 2.23
C PRO A 3 16.44 -10.48 2.24
N LYS A 4 15.92 -10.83 3.41
CA LYS A 4 14.52 -11.19 3.62
C LYS A 4 13.69 -9.92 3.40
N ALA A 5 13.05 -9.80 2.24
CA ALA A 5 12.18 -8.67 1.93
C ALA A 5 11.05 -8.60 2.97
N THR A 6 11.02 -7.53 3.76
CA THR A 6 9.95 -7.29 4.72
C THR A 6 8.79 -6.66 3.96
N PRO A 7 7.58 -7.24 3.98
CA PRO A 7 6.46 -6.68 3.24
C PRO A 7 6.07 -5.32 3.83
N LEU A 8 5.73 -4.37 2.96
CA LEU A 8 5.06 -3.14 3.36
C LEU A 8 3.55 -3.39 3.29
N PHE A 9 2.85 -3.11 4.38
CA PHE A 9 1.39 -3.23 4.43
C PHE A 9 0.76 -1.89 4.07
N CYS A 10 -0.29 -1.95 3.26
CA CYS A 10 -1.01 -0.79 2.75
C CYS A 10 -2.51 -0.96 2.97
N LEU A 11 -3.21 0.16 3.15
CA LEU A 11 -4.66 0.26 3.22
C LEU A 11 -5.12 1.36 2.27
N VAL A 12 -6.20 1.12 1.54
CA VAL A 12 -6.82 2.18 0.72
C VAL A 12 -7.65 3.05 1.66
N HIS A 13 -7.47 4.37 1.59
CA HIS A 13 -8.24 5.27 2.44
C HIS A 13 -9.75 5.09 2.23
N GLY A 14 -10.48 4.86 3.31
CA GLY A 14 -11.92 4.55 3.30
C GLY A 14 -12.25 3.06 3.33
N ASP A 15 -11.30 2.17 3.04
CA ASP A 15 -11.50 0.73 3.23
C ASP A 15 -11.40 0.34 4.72
N PRO A 16 -12.11 -0.71 5.16
CA PRO A 16 -11.93 -1.26 6.49
C PRO A 16 -10.55 -1.93 6.64
N GLU A 17 -10.02 -1.98 7.86
CA GLU A 17 -8.68 -2.54 8.15
C GLU A 17 -8.53 -4.02 7.75
N THR A 18 -9.63 -4.76 7.67
CA THR A 18 -9.65 -6.14 7.17
C THR A 18 -9.23 -6.26 5.70
N PHE A 19 -9.11 -5.14 4.97
CA PHE A 19 -8.73 -5.07 3.55
C PHE A 19 -7.26 -4.69 3.35
N VAL A 20 -6.48 -4.58 4.43
CA VAL A 20 -5.03 -4.39 4.38
C VAL A 20 -4.39 -5.42 3.47
N PHE A 21 -3.44 -4.97 2.66
CA PHE A 21 -2.72 -5.82 1.71
C PHE A 21 -1.22 -5.55 1.78
N GLY A 22 -0.45 -6.62 1.68
CA GLY A 22 1.01 -6.54 1.59
C GLY A 22 1.48 -6.35 0.15
N ILE A 23 2.50 -5.52 -0.02
CA ILE A 23 3.31 -5.44 -1.23
C ILE A 23 4.75 -5.85 -0.94
N LYS A 24 5.44 -6.33 -1.99
CA LYS A 24 6.89 -6.50 -1.92
C LYS A 24 7.51 -5.10 -1.90
N TYR A 25 8.39 -4.87 -0.93
CA TYR A 25 9.06 -3.60 -0.73
C TYR A 25 10.56 -3.81 -0.72
N ASP A 26 11.26 -2.94 -1.44
CA ASP A 26 12.72 -2.79 -1.40
C ASP A 26 13.02 -1.38 -0.88
N ARG A 27 14.00 -1.25 0.02
CA ARG A 27 14.42 0.05 0.56
C ARG A 27 15.03 0.97 -0.48
N ASN A 28 15.53 0.40 -1.58
CA ASN A 28 16.10 1.16 -2.70
C ASN A 28 15.05 1.55 -3.74
N MET A 29 13.79 1.14 -3.55
CA MET A 29 12.69 1.48 -4.45
C MET A 29 12.41 2.99 -4.39
N THR A 30 12.31 3.62 -5.55
CA THR A 30 11.85 5.00 -5.67
C THR A 30 10.36 5.11 -5.33
N ILE A 31 9.90 6.32 -5.05
CA ILE A 31 8.47 6.56 -4.78
C ILE A 31 7.59 6.17 -5.97
N ASN A 32 8.02 6.39 -7.21
CA ASN A 32 7.23 6.01 -8.38
C ASN A 32 7.10 4.50 -8.53
N GLU A 33 8.21 3.77 -8.35
CA GLU A 33 8.19 2.30 -8.34
C GLU A 33 7.28 1.77 -7.23
N LEU A 34 7.31 2.38 -6.03
CA LEU A 34 6.42 2.03 -4.93
C LEU A 34 4.94 2.22 -5.32
N LYS A 35 4.60 3.37 -5.93
CA LYS A 35 3.22 3.64 -6.39
C LYS A 35 2.77 2.63 -7.45
N GLU A 36 3.64 2.30 -8.41
CA GLU A 36 3.39 1.25 -9.41
C GLU A 36 3.17 -0.13 -8.77
N ALA A 37 3.98 -0.49 -7.77
CA ALA A 37 3.83 -1.77 -7.06
C ALA A 37 2.47 -1.87 -6.34
N ILE A 38 2.01 -0.77 -5.72
CA ILE A 38 0.69 -0.68 -5.08
C ILE A 38 -0.42 -0.81 -6.12
N LEU A 39 -0.33 -0.06 -7.21
CA LEU A 39 -1.32 -0.06 -8.29
C LEU A 39 -1.45 -1.43 -8.94
N ASN A 40 -0.34 -2.08 -9.28
CA ASN A 40 -0.33 -3.41 -9.85
C ASN A 40 -0.94 -4.46 -8.91
N ARG A 41 -0.71 -4.32 -7.59
CA ARG A 41 -1.27 -5.24 -6.58
C ARG A 41 -2.80 -5.11 -6.45
N LYS A 42 -3.34 -3.90 -6.61
CA LYS A 42 -4.77 -3.57 -6.49
C LYS A 42 -5.32 -2.99 -7.80
N LYS A 43 -4.92 -3.58 -8.94
CA LYS A 43 -5.21 -3.06 -10.28
C LYS A 43 -6.69 -2.79 -10.53
N ASN A 44 -7.57 -3.63 -10.00
CA ASN A 44 -9.02 -3.44 -10.15
C ASN A 44 -9.55 -2.23 -9.37
N THR A 45 -9.00 -1.96 -8.18
CA THR A 45 -9.36 -0.80 -7.36
C THR A 45 -8.88 0.49 -8.02
N PHE A 46 -7.72 0.45 -8.68
CA PHE A 46 -7.06 1.62 -9.25
C PHE A 46 -7.09 1.66 -10.78
N VAL A 47 -8.04 0.97 -11.44
CA VAL A 47 -8.04 0.71 -12.89
C VAL A 47 -7.94 1.96 -13.77
N ASN A 48 -8.42 3.11 -13.27
CA ASN A 48 -8.44 4.39 -13.98
C ASN A 48 -7.52 5.45 -13.33
N ILE A 49 -6.62 5.04 -12.45
CA ILE A 49 -5.72 5.94 -11.72
C ILE A 49 -4.31 5.73 -12.24
N ASP A 50 -3.70 6.81 -12.73
CA ASP A 50 -2.28 6.83 -13.04
C ASP A 50 -1.45 6.81 -11.75
N SER A 51 -0.30 6.12 -11.76
CA SER A 51 0.56 6.01 -10.57
C SER A 51 1.05 7.36 -10.07
N ALA A 52 1.24 8.36 -10.93
CA ALA A 52 1.60 9.71 -10.51
C ALA A 52 0.55 10.34 -9.59
N ASN A 53 -0.72 9.99 -9.80
CA ASN A 53 -1.87 10.54 -9.05
C ASN A 53 -2.14 9.83 -7.73
N LEU A 54 -1.46 8.72 -7.44
CA LEU A 54 -1.61 8.02 -6.16
C LEU A 54 -0.93 8.83 -5.04
N ALA A 55 -1.72 9.30 -4.08
CA ALA A 55 -1.23 9.92 -2.86
C ALA A 55 -0.87 8.84 -1.84
N LEU A 56 0.32 8.95 -1.24
CA LEU A 56 0.78 8.04 -0.19
C LEU A 56 0.84 8.79 1.14
N TYR A 57 0.28 8.18 2.18
CA TYR A 57 0.33 8.68 3.55
C TYR A 57 1.05 7.65 4.41
N GLN A 58 2.07 8.10 5.15
CA GLN A 58 2.60 7.30 6.24
C GLN A 58 1.64 7.46 7.42
N VAL A 59 1.04 6.35 7.83
CA VAL A 59 0.06 6.30 8.91
C VAL A 59 0.50 5.26 9.93
N ASP A 60 0.23 5.56 11.20
CA ASP A 60 0.31 4.58 12.27
C ASP A 60 -1.08 3.93 12.38
N ILE A 61 -1.28 2.86 11.61
CA ILE A 61 -2.57 2.15 11.61
C ILE A 61 -2.56 1.21 12.80
N ASP A 62 -3.23 1.59 13.89
CA ASP A 62 -3.54 0.66 14.96
C ASP A 62 -4.65 -0.29 14.50
N LEU A 63 -4.24 -1.45 13.99
CA LEU A 63 -5.11 -2.53 13.50
C LEU A 63 -6.04 -3.12 14.59
N ASN A 64 -5.95 -2.64 15.83
CA ASN A 64 -6.81 -3.08 16.92
C ASN A 64 -7.96 -2.10 17.20
N THR A 65 -7.97 -0.92 16.57
CA THR A 65 -9.02 0.09 16.74
C THR A 65 -9.94 0.13 15.54
N GLN A 66 -11.22 -0.21 15.74
CA GLN A 66 -12.21 -0.04 14.68
C GLN A 66 -12.39 1.45 14.35
N ASN A 67 -12.18 1.83 13.09
CA ASN A 67 -12.53 3.17 12.63
C ASN A 67 -14.02 3.46 12.88
N PRO A 68 -14.37 4.60 13.50
CA PRO A 68 -15.76 5.00 13.65
C PRO A 68 -16.41 5.16 12.27
N ARG A 69 -17.60 4.58 12.12
CA ARG A 69 -18.40 4.63 10.88
C ARG A 69 -18.88 6.03 10.55
#